data_AF-A0A183FFZ9-F1
#
_entry.id   AF-A0A183FFZ9-F1
#
_cell.length_a   1.000
_cell.length_b   1.000
_cell.length_c   1.000
_cell.angle_alpha   90.00
_cell.angle_beta   90.00
_cell.angle_gamma   90.00
#
_symmetry.space_group_name_H-M   'P 1'
#
loop_
_entity.id
_entity.type
_entity.pdbx_description
1 polymer ?
#
loop_
_entity_poly.entity_id
_entity_poly.type
_entity_poly.pdbx_seq_one_letter_code
_entity_poly.pdbx_strand_id
1 'polypeptide(L)'
;MKDVMIHGDLWSANLMWKKTPKGFQLGRIIDFQLAHFGCAAEDLTRLLISTLSGKDRREHWESLLEKFHSYLVKYCDGEPPYTVEQLKESYRRFFPLAGAFILPIMDPVAKIGARKVAANEKDAILQTLHEKTQALFEDMLHFTKRNREVRKTAKP
;
A
#
# COMPACT_ATOMS: atom_id res chain seq x y z
N MET A 1 18.77 -1.63 0.61
CA MET A 1 17.91 -2.46 -0.25
C MET A 1 18.32 -2.15 -1.67
N LYS A 2 18.58 -3.17 -2.52
CA LYS A 2 18.88 -2.93 -3.95
C LYS A 2 17.61 -2.45 -4.66
N ASP A 3 17.79 -1.57 -5.63
CA ASP A 3 16.68 -1.08 -6.45
C ASP A 3 16.14 -2.20 -7.33
N VAL A 4 14.82 -2.24 -7.50
CA VAL A 4 14.10 -3.18 -8.36
C VAL A 4 13.13 -2.42 -9.24
N MET A 5 12.73 -3.02 -10.36
CA MET A 5 11.69 -2.44 -11.19
C MET A 5 10.36 -2.41 -10.42
N ILE A 6 9.84 -1.20 -10.18
CA ILE A 6 8.56 -0.96 -9.51
C ILE A 6 7.59 -0.26 -10.45
N HIS A 7 6.29 -0.37 -10.15
CA HIS A 7 5.22 0.33 -10.85
C HIS A 7 5.27 1.84 -10.58
N GLY A 8 5.65 2.26 -9.37
CA GLY A 8 5.78 3.66 -8.97
C GLY A 8 4.44 4.34 -8.63
N ASP A 9 3.34 3.89 -9.24
CA ASP A 9 1.96 4.30 -8.90
C ASP A 9 1.03 3.11 -8.59
N LEU A 10 1.44 2.17 -7.74
CA LEU A 10 0.60 0.99 -7.46
C LEU A 10 -0.45 1.28 -6.37
N TRP A 11 -1.70 1.45 -6.78
CA TRP A 11 -2.85 1.64 -5.88
C TRP A 11 -4.13 1.02 -6.45
N SER A 12 -5.20 1.00 -5.66
CA SER A 12 -6.43 0.26 -5.97
C SER A 12 -7.06 0.59 -7.33
N ALA A 13 -6.93 1.82 -7.84
CA ALA A 13 -7.47 2.22 -9.15
C ALA A 13 -6.70 1.65 -10.35
N ASN A 14 -5.42 1.28 -10.17
CA ASN A 14 -4.55 0.72 -11.20
C ASN A 14 -4.61 -0.82 -11.25
N LEU A 15 -5.52 -1.43 -10.48
CA LEU A 15 -5.79 -2.86 -10.46
C LEU A 15 -7.14 -3.17 -11.13
N MET A 16 -7.08 -3.85 -12.29
CA MET A 16 -8.26 -4.25 -13.03
C MET A 16 -8.72 -5.64 -12.60
N TRP A 17 -9.90 -5.72 -11.98
CA TRP A 17 -10.47 -6.95 -11.48
C TRP A 17 -11.48 -7.56 -12.46
N LYS A 18 -11.42 -8.89 -12.62
CA LYS A 18 -12.40 -9.68 -13.36
C LYS A 18 -13.32 -10.38 -12.37
N LYS A 19 -14.64 -10.24 -12.55
CA LYS A 19 -15.62 -11.03 -11.80
C LYS A 19 -15.62 -12.47 -12.31
N THR A 20 -15.54 -13.43 -11.40
CA THR A 20 -15.55 -14.87 -11.64
C THR A 20 -16.62 -15.54 -10.77
N PRO A 21 -17.02 -16.80 -11.04
CA PRO A 21 -17.94 -17.53 -10.16
C PRO A 21 -17.42 -17.72 -8.73
N LYS A 22 -16.10 -17.66 -8.51
CA LYS A 22 -15.44 -17.81 -7.19
C LYS A 22 -15.12 -16.47 -6.51
N GLY A 23 -15.60 -15.35 -7.04
CA GLY A 23 -15.27 -14.00 -6.55
C GLY A 23 -14.49 -13.19 -7.59
N PHE A 24 -13.61 -12.30 -7.14
CA PHE A 24 -12.81 -11.45 -8.04
C PHE A 24 -11.41 -12.02 -8.26
N GLN A 25 -10.93 -11.92 -9.50
CA GLN A 25 -9.57 -12.28 -9.88
C GLN A 25 -8.87 -11.05 -10.44
N LEU A 26 -7.63 -10.79 -10.02
CA LEU A 26 -6.81 -9.74 -10.63
C LEU A 26 -6.56 -10.10 -12.10
N GLY A 27 -6.98 -9.23 -13.01
CA GLY A 27 -6.85 -9.42 -14.44
C GLY A 27 -5.65 -8.70 -15.03
N ARG A 28 -5.49 -7.41 -14.70
CA ARG A 28 -4.39 -6.58 -15.22
C ARG A 28 -3.95 -5.55 -14.18
N ILE A 29 -2.68 -5.18 -14.25
CA ILE A 29 -2.12 -3.97 -13.64
C ILE A 29 -1.91 -2.99 -14.80
N ILE A 30 -2.27 -1.72 -14.62
CA ILE A 30 -2.25 -0.69 -15.67
C ILE A 30 -1.61 0.60 -15.16
N ASP A 31 -1.31 1.53 -16.07
CA ASP A 31 -0.77 2.86 -15.78
C ASP A 31 0.68 2.88 -15.24
N PHE A 32 1.60 2.32 -16.03
CA PHE A 32 3.04 2.25 -15.74
C PHE A 32 3.80 3.57 -16.01
N GLN A 33 3.12 4.72 -16.06
CA GLN A 33 3.77 5.99 -16.42
C GLN A 33 4.83 6.46 -15.40
N LEU A 34 4.75 5.98 -14.15
CA LEU A 34 5.73 6.24 -13.09
C LEU A 34 6.68 5.06 -12.83
N ALA A 35 6.72 4.05 -13.70
CA ALA A 35 7.54 2.87 -13.48
C ALA A 35 9.03 3.21 -13.55
N HIS A 36 9.81 2.76 -12.58
CA HIS A 36 11.24 3.04 -12.46
C HIS A 36 11.95 1.97 -11.62
N PHE A 37 13.29 1.98 -11.63
CA PHE A 37 14.07 1.21 -10.66
C PHE A 37 14.09 1.97 -9.33
N GLY A 38 13.56 1.35 -8.28
CA GLY A 38 13.43 1.98 -6.98
C GLY A 38 13.14 1.00 -5.86
N CYS A 39 12.57 1.52 -4.78
CA CYS A 39 12.36 0.79 -3.55
C CYS A 39 11.03 -0.01 -3.62
N ALA A 40 11.08 -1.34 -3.50
CA ALA A 40 9.88 -2.20 -3.52
C ALA A 40 8.80 -1.81 -2.49
N ALA A 41 9.19 -1.17 -1.38
CA ALA A 41 8.23 -0.70 -0.38
C ALA A 41 7.32 0.42 -0.93
N GLU A 42 7.72 1.14 -1.98
CA GLU A 42 6.91 2.19 -2.59
C GLU A 42 5.57 1.68 -3.09
N ASP A 43 5.60 0.62 -3.89
CA ASP A 43 4.41 -0.03 -4.43
C ASP A 43 3.59 -0.69 -3.33
N LEU A 44 4.25 -1.47 -2.46
CA LEU A 44 3.53 -2.24 -1.43
C LEU A 44 2.87 -1.32 -0.40
N THR A 45 3.51 -0.20 -0.03
CA THR A 45 2.92 0.74 0.92
C THR A 45 1.69 1.43 0.34
N ARG A 46 1.78 1.95 -0.90
CA ARG A 46 0.63 2.57 -1.59
C ARG A 46 -0.50 1.57 -1.82
N LEU A 47 -0.17 0.35 -2.20
CA LEU A 47 -1.13 -0.73 -2.37
C LEU A 47 -1.88 -1.00 -1.07
N LEU A 48 -1.18 -1.28 0.03
CA LEU A 48 -1.81 -1.60 1.32
C LEU A 48 -2.63 -0.44 1.89
N ILE A 49 -2.16 0.81 1.73
CA ILE A 49 -2.93 2.00 2.15
C ILE A 49 -4.24 2.11 1.37
N SER A 50 -4.21 1.90 0.05
CA SER A 50 -5.39 2.11 -0.80
C SER A 50 -6.39 0.95 -0.76
N THR A 51 -5.94 -0.29 -0.54
CA THR A 51 -6.83 -1.47 -0.60
C THR A 51 -7.41 -1.88 0.75
N LEU A 52 -6.63 -1.85 1.83
CA LEU A 52 -7.04 -2.38 3.13
C LEU A 52 -7.83 -1.37 3.98
N SER A 53 -8.62 -1.87 4.93
CA SER A 53 -9.08 -1.07 6.06
C SER A 53 -7.89 -0.68 6.95
N GLY A 54 -8.07 0.33 7.81
CA GLY A 54 -7.07 0.66 8.82
C GLY A 54 -6.78 -0.52 9.74
N LYS A 55 -7.84 -1.20 10.20
CA LYS A 55 -7.74 -2.42 11.01
C LYS A 55 -6.89 -3.51 10.32
N ASP A 56 -7.28 -3.94 9.11
CA ASP A 56 -6.61 -5.04 8.41
C ASP A 56 -5.16 -4.70 8.09
N ARG A 57 -4.89 -3.44 7.73
CA ARG A 57 -3.52 -2.97 7.48
C ARG A 57 -2.66 -3.10 8.73
N ARG A 58 -3.15 -2.65 9.89
CA ARG A 58 -2.41 -2.75 11.16
C ARG A 58 -2.15 -4.20 11.57
N GLU A 59 -3.13 -5.07 11.36
CA GLU A 59 -3.07 -6.48 11.75
C GLU A 59 -2.19 -7.33 10.81
N HIS A 60 -2.14 -6.99 9.51
CA HIS A 60 -1.60 -7.90 8.49
C HIS A 60 -0.47 -7.34 7.63
N TRP A 61 -0.07 -6.07 7.77
CA TRP A 61 0.98 -5.52 6.88
C TRP A 61 2.28 -6.34 6.92
N GLU A 62 2.71 -6.83 8.09
CA GLU A 62 3.93 -7.65 8.19
C GLU A 62 3.80 -8.98 7.45
N SER A 63 2.71 -9.72 7.66
CA SER A 63 2.49 -11.03 7.04
C SER A 63 2.27 -10.91 5.53
N LEU A 64 1.67 -9.82 5.06
CA LEU A 64 1.54 -9.53 3.64
C LEU A 64 2.89 -9.22 2.97
N LEU A 65 3.76 -8.46 3.62
CA LEU A 65 5.13 -8.22 3.13
C LEU A 65 5.97 -9.49 3.14
N GLU A 66 5.86 -10.33 4.18
CA GLU A 66 6.49 -11.65 4.23
C GLU A 66 5.99 -12.54 3.10
N LYS A 67 4.68 -12.55 2.85
CA LYS A 67 4.10 -13.34 1.77
C LYS A 67 4.60 -12.88 0.41
N PHE A 68 4.61 -11.58 0.16
CA PHE A 68 5.19 -11.01 -1.06
C PHE A 68 6.67 -11.40 -1.21
N HIS A 69 7.46 -11.22 -0.15
CA HIS A 69 8.88 -11.57 -0.16
C HIS A 69 9.09 -13.08 -0.42
N SER A 70 8.25 -13.95 0.12
CA SER A 70 8.31 -15.39 -0.17
C SER A 70 8.13 -15.72 -1.65
N TYR A 71 7.27 -14.96 -2.36
CA TYR A 71 7.11 -15.10 -3.81
C TYR A 71 8.33 -14.54 -4.56
N LEU A 72 8.88 -13.41 -4.12
CA LEU A 72 10.12 -12.88 -4.67
C LEU A 72 11.25 -13.90 -4.56
N VAL A 73 11.48 -14.48 -3.38
CA VAL A 73 12.51 -15.52 -3.18
C VAL A 73 12.25 -16.74 -4.07
N LYS A 74 10.98 -17.17 -4.19
CA LYS A 74 10.62 -18.34 -5.00
C LYS A 74 10.88 -18.15 -6.49
N TYR A 75 10.66 -16.95 -7.02
CA TYR A 75 10.68 -16.69 -8.47
C TYR A 75 11.90 -15.87 -8.93
N CYS A 76 12.73 -15.37 -8.00
CA CYS A 76 13.99 -14.73 -8.34
C CYS A 76 15.00 -15.79 -8.77
N ASP A 77 15.63 -15.58 -9.93
CA ASP A 77 16.81 -16.34 -10.31
C ASP A 77 18.02 -15.74 -9.60
N GLY A 78 18.68 -16.54 -8.75
CA GLY A 78 19.80 -16.10 -7.91
C GLY A 78 19.40 -15.45 -6.57
N GLU A 79 20.29 -14.60 -6.04
CA GLU A 79 20.09 -13.99 -4.72
C GLU A 79 19.00 -12.91 -4.74
N PRO A 80 18.05 -12.93 -3.77
CA PRO A 80 17.05 -11.88 -3.65
C PRO A 80 17.67 -10.49 -3.52
N PRO A 81 17.10 -9.44 -4.14
CA PRO A 81 17.64 -8.09 -4.10
C PRO A 81 17.63 -7.45 -2.69
N TYR A 82 16.85 -8.02 -1.77
CA TYR A 82 16.73 -7.57 -0.39
C TYR A 82 16.16 -8.66 0.53
N THR A 83 16.38 -8.48 1.84
CA THR A 83 15.78 -9.33 2.88
C THR A 83 14.37 -8.84 3.23
N VAL A 84 13.58 -9.68 3.91
CA VAL A 84 12.25 -9.31 4.37
C VAL A 84 12.31 -8.20 5.45
N GLU A 85 13.36 -8.17 6.25
CA GLU A 85 13.61 -7.13 7.26
C GLU A 85 13.90 -5.79 6.59
N GLN A 86 14.68 -5.78 5.51
CA GLN A 86 14.91 -4.58 4.71
C GLN A 86 13.59 -4.07 4.10
N LEU A 87 12.73 -4.97 3.61
CA LEU A 87 11.42 -4.61 3.07
C LEU A 87 10.51 -4.01 4.16
N LYS A 88 10.40 -4.67 5.32
CA LYS A 88 9.63 -4.17 6.46
C LYS A 88 10.14 -2.82 6.94
N GLU A 89 11.46 -2.65 7.04
CA GLU A 89 12.06 -1.38 7.45
C GLU A 89 11.78 -0.26 6.45
N SER A 90 11.91 -0.54 5.15
CA SER A 90 11.60 0.41 4.08
C SER A 90 10.12 0.80 4.09
N TYR A 91 9.20 -0.15 4.32
CA TYR A 91 7.76 0.14 4.50
C TYR A 91 7.53 1.13 5.63
N ARG A 92 8.07 0.87 6.83
CA ARG A 92 7.92 1.77 7.99
C ARG A 92 8.47 3.17 7.71
N ARG A 93 9.61 3.25 7.01
CA ARG A 93 10.27 4.52 6.63
C ARG A 93 9.46 5.31 5.61
N PHE A 94 8.95 4.63 4.59
CA PHE A 94 8.22 5.24 3.47
C PHE A 94 6.76 5.57 3.81
N PHE A 95 6.16 4.90 4.80
CA PHE A 95 4.74 5.03 5.14
C PHE A 95 4.24 6.47 5.27
N PRO A 96 4.90 7.39 6.00
CA PRO A 96 4.41 8.76 6.10
C PRO A 96 4.35 9.48 4.75
N LEU A 97 5.34 9.25 3.88
CA LEU A 97 5.38 9.84 2.55
C LEU A 97 4.30 9.25 1.63
N ALA A 98 4.10 7.92 1.67
CA ALA A 98 3.02 7.26 0.95
C ALA A 98 1.65 7.79 1.38
N GLY A 99 1.43 7.93 2.68
CA GLY A 99 0.21 8.49 3.25
C GLY A 99 -0.04 9.92 2.80
N ALA A 100 1.01 10.76 2.75
CA ALA A 100 0.90 12.14 2.26
C ALA A 100 0.48 12.22 0.78
N PHE A 101 0.85 11.25 -0.05
CA PHE A 101 0.40 11.18 -1.45
C PHE A 101 -1.03 10.67 -1.59
N ILE A 102 -1.43 9.66 -0.80
CA ILE A 102 -2.74 9.02 -0.95
C ILE A 102 -3.86 9.81 -0.26
N LEU A 103 -3.59 10.37 0.92
CA LEU A 103 -4.61 11.02 1.74
C LEU A 103 -5.43 12.10 0.99
N PRO A 104 -4.84 13.00 0.17
CA PRO A 104 -5.60 14.01 -0.56
C PRO A 104 -6.52 13.45 -1.65
N ILE A 105 -6.22 12.26 -2.18
CA ILE A 105 -6.96 11.67 -3.31
C ILE A 105 -8.05 10.68 -2.88
N MET A 106 -8.04 10.22 -1.61
CA MET A 106 -8.99 9.21 -1.13
C MET A 106 -10.45 9.65 -1.25
N ASP A 107 -10.79 10.84 -0.75
CA ASP A 107 -12.17 11.36 -0.79
C ASP A 107 -12.65 11.67 -2.22
N PRO A 108 -11.88 12.39 -3.08
CA PRO A 108 -12.25 12.58 -4.49
C PRO A 108 -12.49 11.27 -5.24
N VAL A 109 -11.61 10.28 -5.07
CA VAL A 109 -11.72 8.99 -5.76
C VAL A 109 -12.93 8.20 -5.26
N ALA A 110 -13.16 8.16 -3.94
CA ALA A 110 -14.32 7.51 -3.36
C ALA A 110 -15.63 8.13 -3.86
N LYS A 111 -15.70 9.46 -3.94
CA LYS A 111 -16.86 10.19 -4.50
C LYS A 111 -17.11 9.84 -5.96
N ILE A 112 -16.06 9.72 -6.78
CA ILE A 112 -16.18 9.31 -8.18
C ILE A 112 -16.72 7.87 -8.27
N GLY A 113 -16.17 6.94 -7.49
CA GLY A 113 -16.60 5.55 -7.44
C GLY A 113 -18.05 5.39 -6.97
N ALA A 114 -18.47 6.21 -6.00
CA ALA A 114 -19.81 6.15 -5.42
C ALA A 114 -20.91 6.79 -6.30
N ARG A 115 -20.59 7.44 -7.44
CA ARG A 115 -21.58 8.11 -8.30
C ARG A 115 -22.70 7.18 -8.79
N LYS A 116 -22.37 5.91 -9.02
CA LYS A 116 -23.30 4.89 -9.55
C LYS A 116 -23.83 3.94 -8.47
N VAL A 117 -23.53 4.20 -7.21
CA VAL A 117 -23.91 3.35 -6.08
C VAL A 117 -25.28 3.78 -5.53
N ALA A 118 -26.11 2.79 -5.17
CA ALA A 118 -27.43 3.02 -4.60
C ALA A 118 -27.33 3.77 -3.25
N ALA A 119 -28.35 4.55 -2.89
CA ALA A 119 -28.29 5.44 -1.71
C ALA A 119 -28.01 4.68 -0.40
N ASN A 120 -28.59 3.49 -0.25
CA ASN A 120 -28.40 2.60 0.91
C ASN A 120 -26.97 2.04 1.05
N GLU A 121 -26.19 2.02 -0.04
CA GLU A 121 -24.80 1.55 -0.03
C GLU A 121 -23.80 2.72 0.19
N LYS A 122 -24.25 3.97 0.06
CA LYS A 122 -23.39 5.15 0.25
C LYS A 122 -22.93 5.32 1.69
N ASP A 123 -23.80 5.04 2.66
CA ASP A 123 -23.46 5.19 4.08
C ASP A 123 -22.34 4.23 4.49
N ALA A 124 -22.38 2.99 4.00
CA ALA A 124 -21.32 2.00 4.23
C ALA A 124 -19.98 2.43 3.59
N ILE A 125 -20.03 3.03 2.39
CA ILE A 125 -18.83 3.58 1.73
C ILE A 125 -18.25 4.74 2.53
N LEU A 126 -19.09 5.67 3.00
CA LEU A 126 -18.65 6.82 3.79
C LEU A 126 -18.05 6.38 5.13
N GLN A 127 -18.66 5.42 5.81
CA GLN A 127 -18.13 4.86 7.05
C GLN A 127 -16.77 4.18 6.82
N THR A 128 -16.64 3.41 5.74
CA THR A 128 -15.37 2.78 5.37
C THR A 128 -14.30 3.82 5.05
N LEU A 129 -14.65 4.86 4.29
CA LEU A 129 -13.72 5.94 3.95
C LEU A 129 -13.27 6.70 5.20
N HIS A 130 -14.19 6.99 6.12
CA HIS A 130 -13.90 7.66 7.38
C HIS A 130 -12.90 6.85 8.23
N GLU A 131 -13.18 5.56 8.43
CA GLU A 131 -12.28 4.64 9.15
C GLU A 131 -10.89 4.63 8.52
N LYS A 132 -10.80 4.44 7.20
CA LYS A 132 -9.53 4.38 6.49
C LYS A 132 -8.75 5.68 6.62
N THR A 133 -9.43 6.83 6.51
CA THR A 133 -8.82 8.16 6.59
C THR A 133 -8.28 8.41 7.98
N GLN A 134 -9.08 8.16 9.02
CA GLN A 134 -8.64 8.34 10.41
C GLN A 134 -7.45 7.43 10.73
N ALA A 135 -7.55 6.15 10.38
CA ALA A 135 -6.46 5.20 10.62
C ALA A 135 -5.19 5.58 9.86
N LEU A 136 -5.29 6.08 8.62
CA LEU A 136 -4.15 6.54 7.85
C LEU A 136 -3.44 7.72 8.54
N PHE A 137 -4.18 8.72 9.04
CA PHE A 137 -3.60 9.82 9.80
C PHE A 137 -2.85 9.34 11.05
N GLU A 138 -3.47 8.47 11.84
CA GLU A 138 -2.86 7.89 13.04
C GLU A 138 -1.59 7.11 12.70
N ASP A 139 -1.62 6.29 11.64
CA ASP A 139 -0.48 5.49 11.20
C ASP A 139 0.67 6.37 10.69
N MET A 140 0.36 7.44 9.94
CA MET A 140 1.34 8.42 9.48
C MET A 140 2.06 9.07 10.67
N LEU A 141 1.32 9.47 11.72
CA LEU A 141 1.89 10.05 12.93
C LEU A 141 2.76 9.02 13.67
N HIS A 142 2.27 7.79 13.81
CA HIS A 142 2.99 6.69 14.44
C HIS A 142 4.34 6.44 13.75
N PHE A 143 4.34 6.20 12.44
CA PHE A 143 5.56 5.92 11.69
C PHE A 143 6.48 7.14 11.62
N THR A 144 5.96 8.36 11.52
CA THR A 144 6.79 9.58 11.59
C THR A 144 7.54 9.68 12.90
N LYS A 145 6.85 9.49 14.04
CA LYS A 145 7.46 9.51 15.37
C LYS A 145 8.53 8.42 15.48
N ARG A 146 8.20 7.19 15.08
CA ARG A 146 9.12 6.06 15.07
C ARG A 146 10.37 6.35 14.23
N ASN A 147 10.19 6.86 13.00
CA ASN A 147 11.30 7.12 12.09
C ASN A 147 12.23 8.24 12.61
N ARG A 148 11.67 9.24 13.29
CA ARG A 148 12.45 10.27 13.98
C ARG A 148 13.30 9.67 15.10
N GLU A 149 12.75 8.78 15.93
CA GLU A 149 13.51 8.16 17.03
C GLU A 149 14.62 7.24 16.51
N VAL A 150 14.33 6.39 15.51
CA VAL A 150 15.36 5.53 14.88
C VAL A 150 16.50 6.34 14.27
N ARG A 151 16.19 7.51 13.67
CA ARG A 151 17.22 8.40 13.14
C ARG A 151 18.14 8.97 14.21
N LYS A 152 17.63 9.22 15.43
CA LYS A 152 18.45 9.74 16.55
C LYS A 152 19.42 8.69 17.10
N THR A 153 19.02 7.41 17.08
CA THR A 153 19.80 6.31 17.65
C THR A 153 20.78 5.68 16.66
N ALA A 154 20.54 5.86 15.35
CA ALA A 154 21.51 5.51 14.32
C ALA A 154 22.70 6.48 14.39
N LYS A 155 23.87 5.99 14.85
CA LYS A 155 25.13 6.72 14.70
C LYS A 155 25.40 6.97 13.19
N PRO A 156 25.96 8.12 12.82
CA PRO A 156 26.33 8.42 11.43
C PRO A 156 27.33 7.40 10.89
#